data_AF-A0A6J1EFM5-F1
#
_entry.id   AF-A0A6J1EFM5-F1
#
_cell.length_a   1.000
_cell.length_b   1.000
_cell.length_c   1.000
_cell.angle_alpha   90.00
_cell.angle_beta   90.00
_cell.angle_gamma   90.00
#
_symmetry.space_group_name_H-M   'P 1'
#
loop_
_entity.id
_entity.type
_entity.pdbx_description
1 polymer ?
#
loop_
_entity_poly.entity_id
_entity_poly.type
_entity_poly.pdbx_seq_one_letter_code
_entity_poly.pdbx_strand_id
1 'polypeptide(L)'
;MTDANHESGAPARTEGKYTALAVCWVLGLGSLVCWNSMLTISDYYYQLFPHYHPSRVLTLVYQPFAVGTIAILAYYEAKIDTRWRNIRGYSLFFISSVLLIVLDLVTSGKGGIGPYIALCAIVGSFGVADAFVQGGMVGDLALMCPEFIQSFMAGLAASGALTSGLRLITKAAFEDFHNGLRKGTILFLAISAAFEFLCVVLYAIVFPKVPLVKYYRKKAASEGSKTVSSDLAAAGIQIQSNQQEDKTELLSKKQLFQMNMDYLFGVFLIYVLTLSIFPGFLYENTGKHQLGSWYPLVLIAMYNVWDLIGRYIPLINCLKLESRKGLFIAILCRFLLIPAFYFTAKYGDQGWMIFLTSFLGFSNGHLTVCVFTAAPKGYKAPEQNALGNLLVLFLLGGIFAGVSLDWLWIIGNGSF
;
A
#
# COMPACT_ATOMS: atom_id res chain seq x y z
N MET A 1 8.67 -52.67 24.74
CA MET A 1 7.49 -52.58 23.85
C MET A 1 6.88 -51.21 24.04
N THR A 2 7.07 -50.40 23.01
CA THR A 2 6.61 -49.03 22.80
C THR A 2 5.10 -48.99 22.62
N ASP A 3 4.44 -47.97 23.16
CA ASP A 3 3.28 -47.35 22.52
C ASP A 3 3.23 -45.86 22.90
N ALA A 4 3.86 -45.06 22.04
CA ALA A 4 3.73 -43.62 21.97
C ALA A 4 2.93 -43.31 20.71
N ASN A 5 1.61 -43.30 20.80
CA ASN A 5 0.75 -42.75 19.76
C ASN A 5 0.54 -41.26 20.02
N HIS A 6 1.48 -40.45 19.55
CA HIS A 6 1.33 -39.01 19.42
C HIS A 6 1.68 -38.58 17.98
N GLU A 7 0.94 -39.12 17.01
CA GLU A 7 0.95 -38.61 15.63
C GLU A 7 -0.48 -38.39 15.13
N SER A 8 -0.89 -37.12 15.04
CA SER A 8 -1.76 -36.58 13.96
C SER A 8 -2.17 -35.12 14.24
N GLY A 9 -1.21 -34.18 14.24
CA GLY A 9 -1.48 -32.74 14.34
C GLY A 9 -1.07 -31.92 13.11
N ALA A 10 -0.39 -32.53 12.13
CA ALA A 10 0.20 -31.83 10.99
C ALA A 10 -0.73 -31.50 9.79
N PRO A 11 -1.83 -32.25 9.48
CA PRO A 11 -2.58 -32.03 8.23
C PRO A 11 -3.43 -30.75 8.17
N ALA A 12 -3.81 -30.15 9.30
CA ALA A 12 -4.72 -28.99 9.33
C ALA A 12 -4.04 -27.63 9.04
N ARG A 13 -2.70 -27.59 8.89
CA ARG A 13 -1.94 -26.32 8.78
C ARG A 13 -1.94 -25.66 7.40
N THR A 14 -2.43 -26.31 6.35
CA THR A 14 -2.37 -25.80 4.97
C THR A 14 -3.74 -25.59 4.33
N GLU A 15 -4.82 -26.03 4.96
CA GLU A 15 -6.17 -25.93 4.41
C GLU A 15 -6.59 -24.46 4.25
N GLY A 16 -6.92 -24.08 3.01
CA GLY A 16 -7.28 -22.70 2.67
C GLY A 16 -6.11 -21.73 2.56
N LYS A 17 -4.83 -22.18 2.63
CA LYS A 17 -3.66 -21.29 2.49
C LYS A 17 -3.68 -20.52 1.16
N TYR A 18 -3.90 -21.20 0.03
CA TYR A 18 -3.94 -20.56 -1.28
C TYR A 18 -5.13 -19.60 -1.43
N THR A 19 -6.29 -19.95 -0.85
CA THR A 19 -7.45 -19.07 -0.82
C THR A 19 -7.16 -17.80 -0.03
N ALA A 20 -6.55 -17.92 1.16
CA ALA A 20 -6.14 -16.76 1.94
C ALA A 20 -5.11 -15.90 1.20
N LEU A 21 -4.10 -16.51 0.57
CA LEU A 21 -3.12 -15.78 -0.25
C LEU A 21 -3.81 -15.01 -1.39
N ALA A 22 -4.68 -15.66 -2.17
CA ALA A 22 -5.41 -15.00 -3.25
C ALA A 22 -6.27 -13.84 -2.74
N VAL A 23 -6.97 -14.03 -1.61
CA VAL A 23 -7.78 -12.97 -0.99
C VAL A 23 -6.89 -11.82 -0.50
N CYS A 24 -5.79 -12.10 0.20
CA CYS A 24 -4.83 -11.08 0.64
C CYS A 24 -4.28 -10.28 -0.55
N TRP A 25 -3.97 -10.94 -1.66
CA TRP A 25 -3.50 -10.28 -2.87
C TRP A 25 -4.54 -9.31 -3.45
N VAL A 26 -5.81 -9.76 -3.58
CA VAL A 26 -6.89 -8.89 -4.10
C VAL A 26 -7.17 -7.74 -3.14
N LEU A 27 -7.17 -7.99 -1.83
CA LEU A 27 -7.33 -6.95 -0.80
C LEU A 27 -6.18 -5.91 -0.85
N GLY A 28 -4.95 -6.34 -1.07
CA GLY A 28 -3.81 -5.47 -1.30
C GLY A 28 -3.96 -4.62 -2.56
N LEU A 29 -4.40 -5.24 -3.66
CA LEU A 29 -4.67 -4.53 -4.92
C LEU A 29 -5.73 -3.45 -4.73
N GLY A 30 -6.85 -3.77 -4.07
CA GLY A 30 -7.92 -2.81 -3.77
C GLY A 30 -7.41 -1.60 -2.98
N SER A 31 -6.56 -1.82 -1.97
CA SER A 31 -6.10 -0.72 -1.11
C SER A 31 -5.39 0.44 -1.83
N LEU A 32 -4.87 0.23 -3.04
CA LEU A 32 -4.23 1.30 -3.83
C LEU A 32 -4.79 1.48 -5.25
N VAL A 33 -5.61 0.56 -5.77
CA VAL A 33 -6.08 0.66 -7.16
C VAL A 33 -6.86 1.96 -7.39
N CYS A 34 -7.70 2.39 -6.44
CA CYS A 34 -8.44 3.64 -6.56
C CYS A 34 -7.54 4.88 -6.58
N TRP A 35 -6.56 4.95 -5.67
CA TRP A 35 -5.62 6.05 -5.59
C TRP A 35 -4.73 6.12 -6.83
N ASN A 36 -4.15 4.99 -7.23
CA ASN A 36 -3.33 4.89 -8.43
C ASN A 36 -4.14 5.19 -9.68
N SER A 37 -5.43 4.82 -9.69
CA SER A 37 -6.30 5.13 -10.81
C SER A 37 -6.51 6.63 -10.96
N MET A 38 -6.72 7.33 -9.83
CA MET A 38 -6.88 8.78 -9.80
C MET A 38 -5.63 9.54 -10.26
N LEU A 39 -4.43 9.09 -9.85
CA LEU A 39 -3.18 9.68 -10.31
C LEU A 39 -2.96 9.47 -11.81
N THR A 40 -3.40 8.33 -12.32
CA THR A 40 -3.26 7.94 -13.72
C THR A 40 -4.12 8.79 -14.66
N ILE A 41 -5.30 9.22 -14.22
CA ILE A 41 -6.21 10.10 -14.98
C ILE A 41 -5.89 11.60 -14.78
N SER A 42 -4.66 11.93 -14.38
CA SER A 42 -4.24 13.31 -14.08
C SER A 42 -4.43 14.28 -15.25
N ASP A 43 -4.22 13.85 -16.50
CA ASP A 43 -4.48 14.68 -17.69
C ASP A 43 -5.92 15.21 -17.72
N TYR A 44 -6.88 14.37 -17.32
CA TYR A 44 -8.28 14.76 -17.29
C TYR A 44 -8.52 15.86 -16.28
N TYR A 45 -7.90 15.76 -15.10
CA TYR A 45 -7.99 16.81 -14.10
C TYR A 45 -7.27 18.08 -14.52
N TYR A 46 -6.16 18.01 -15.24
CA TYR A 46 -5.49 19.19 -15.81
C TYR A 46 -6.33 19.90 -16.87
N GLN A 47 -7.12 19.15 -17.66
CA GLN A 47 -8.09 19.76 -18.59
C GLN A 47 -9.26 20.44 -17.85
N LEU A 48 -9.74 19.84 -16.76
CA LEU A 48 -10.82 20.41 -15.95
C LEU A 48 -10.38 21.61 -15.10
N PHE A 49 -9.14 21.58 -14.61
CA PHE A 49 -8.63 22.51 -13.61
C PHE A 49 -7.28 23.11 -14.04
N PRO A 50 -7.22 23.84 -15.16
CA PRO A 50 -5.96 24.27 -15.78
C PRO A 50 -5.15 25.26 -14.92
N HIS A 51 -5.81 26.00 -14.02
CA HIS A 51 -5.16 26.94 -13.10
C HIS A 51 -4.72 26.29 -11.77
N TYR A 52 -4.97 25.00 -11.60
CA TYR A 52 -4.57 24.24 -10.42
C TYR A 52 -3.48 23.24 -10.81
N HIS A 53 -2.79 22.67 -9.81
CA HIS A 53 -1.86 21.55 -10.02
C HIS A 53 -2.42 20.25 -9.40
N PRO A 54 -3.47 19.62 -9.98
CA PRO A 54 -4.16 18.48 -9.36
C PRO A 54 -3.24 17.34 -8.93
N SER A 55 -2.25 16.94 -9.75
CA SER A 55 -1.35 15.83 -9.40
C SER A 55 -0.60 16.05 -8.08
N ARG A 56 -0.22 17.30 -7.79
CA ARG A 56 0.50 17.66 -6.57
C ARG A 56 -0.45 17.97 -5.41
N VAL A 57 -1.50 18.75 -5.66
CA VAL A 57 -2.44 19.17 -4.62
C VAL A 57 -3.24 17.99 -4.08
N LEU A 58 -3.75 17.09 -4.94
CA LEU A 58 -4.52 15.93 -4.48
C LEU A 58 -3.66 15.04 -3.57
N THR A 59 -2.39 14.85 -3.89
CA THR A 59 -1.45 14.12 -3.02
C THR A 59 -1.25 14.82 -1.68
N LEU A 60 -1.09 16.15 -1.67
CA LEU A 60 -0.99 16.95 -0.45
C LEU A 60 -2.27 16.96 0.38
N VAL A 61 -3.44 16.75 -0.23
CA VAL A 61 -4.70 16.58 0.50
C VAL A 61 -4.78 15.16 1.07
N TYR A 62 -4.47 14.13 0.27
CA TYR A 62 -4.54 12.73 0.69
C TYR A 62 -3.67 12.42 1.92
N GLN A 63 -2.40 12.84 1.90
CA GLN A 63 -1.41 12.34 2.86
C GLN A 63 -1.63 12.79 4.32
N PRO A 64 -1.98 14.05 4.63
CA PRO A 64 -2.27 14.45 6.00
C PRO A 64 -3.42 13.66 6.63
N PHE A 65 -4.48 13.39 5.87
CA PHE A 65 -5.58 12.55 6.35
C PHE A 65 -5.14 11.11 6.57
N ALA A 66 -4.33 10.54 5.66
CA ALA A 66 -3.77 9.21 5.84
C ALA A 66 -2.89 9.11 7.09
N VAL A 67 -1.86 9.97 7.21
CA VAL A 67 -0.90 9.97 8.33
C VAL A 67 -1.59 10.29 9.66
N GLY A 68 -2.45 11.30 9.70
CA GLY A 68 -3.19 11.67 10.92
C GLY A 68 -4.11 10.55 11.39
N THR A 69 -4.83 9.92 10.47
CA THR A 69 -5.74 8.81 10.78
C THR A 69 -4.97 7.58 11.28
N ILE A 70 -3.89 7.18 10.60
CA ILE A 70 -3.11 6.01 11.05
C ILE A 70 -2.43 6.27 12.39
N ALA A 71 -1.99 7.50 12.69
CA ALA A 71 -1.41 7.83 13.99
C ALA A 71 -2.41 7.63 15.13
N ILE A 72 -3.66 8.09 14.94
CA ILE A 72 -4.75 7.86 15.89
C ILE A 72 -5.06 6.37 16.01
N LEU A 73 -5.19 5.66 14.89
CA LEU A 73 -5.51 4.24 14.86
C LEU A 73 -4.40 3.37 15.46
N ALA A 74 -3.13 3.70 15.26
CA ALA A 74 -1.99 3.00 15.89
C ALA A 74 -1.93 3.27 17.40
N TYR A 75 -2.38 4.45 17.85
CA TYR A 75 -2.46 4.78 19.27
C TYR A 75 -3.63 4.06 19.99
N TYR A 76 -4.75 3.80 19.30
CA TYR A 76 -5.93 3.14 19.88
C TYR A 76 -6.20 1.71 19.37
N GLU A 77 -5.31 1.16 18.54
CA GLU A 77 -5.34 -0.16 17.91
C GLU A 77 -5.90 -1.31 18.77
N ALA A 78 -5.49 -1.42 20.03
CA ALA A 78 -5.81 -2.52 20.93
C ALA A 78 -7.26 -2.47 21.41
N LYS A 79 -7.90 -1.30 21.25
CA LYS A 79 -9.30 -1.05 21.60
C LYS A 79 -10.22 -1.14 20.38
N ILE A 80 -9.68 -1.17 19.17
CA ILE A 80 -10.47 -1.09 17.93
C ILE A 80 -10.41 -2.44 17.21
N ASP A 81 -11.59 -3.01 16.94
CA ASP A 81 -11.73 -4.21 16.13
C ASP A 81 -11.18 -4.03 14.71
N THR A 82 -10.35 -4.97 14.28
CA THR A 82 -9.76 -4.93 12.93
C THR A 82 -10.83 -5.11 11.85
N ARG A 83 -11.82 -5.97 12.08
CA ARG A 83 -12.97 -6.15 11.18
C ARG A 83 -13.65 -4.85 10.84
N TRP A 84 -13.92 -4.06 11.86
CA TRP A 84 -14.62 -2.78 11.74
C TRP A 84 -13.81 -1.79 10.91
N ARG A 85 -12.49 -1.74 11.15
CA ARG A 85 -11.57 -0.87 10.39
C ARG A 85 -11.57 -1.24 8.91
N ASN A 86 -11.36 -2.52 8.60
CA ASN A 86 -11.21 -2.97 7.22
C ASN A 86 -12.53 -2.86 6.43
N ILE A 87 -13.66 -3.25 7.01
CA ILE A 87 -14.97 -3.11 6.33
C ILE A 87 -15.28 -1.64 6.06
N ARG A 88 -15.10 -0.76 7.04
CA ARG A 88 -15.34 0.68 6.84
C ARG A 88 -14.36 1.31 5.86
N GLY A 89 -13.09 0.92 5.92
CA GLY A 89 -12.06 1.38 4.99
C GLY A 89 -12.39 1.03 3.54
N TYR A 90 -12.62 -0.24 3.22
CA TYR A 90 -13.00 -0.67 1.86
C TYR A 90 -14.36 -0.10 1.43
N SER A 91 -15.33 0.02 2.34
CA SER A 91 -16.62 0.67 2.02
C SER A 91 -16.43 2.15 1.69
N LEU A 92 -15.53 2.84 2.40
CA LEU A 92 -15.21 4.23 2.14
C LEU A 92 -14.47 4.39 0.80
N PHE A 93 -13.54 3.50 0.46
CA PHE A 93 -12.92 3.46 -0.88
C PHE A 93 -13.98 3.29 -1.98
N PHE A 94 -14.92 2.35 -1.81
CA PHE A 94 -16.00 2.12 -2.75
C PHE A 94 -16.89 3.36 -2.93
N ILE A 95 -17.40 3.91 -1.82
CA ILE A 95 -18.28 5.09 -1.85
C ILE A 95 -17.56 6.28 -2.47
N SER A 96 -16.31 6.53 -2.11
CA SER A 96 -15.50 7.63 -2.63
C SER A 96 -15.28 7.51 -4.14
N SER A 97 -15.06 6.29 -4.64
CA SER A 97 -14.90 6.02 -6.08
C SER A 97 -16.20 6.26 -6.85
N VAL A 98 -17.34 5.84 -6.29
CA VAL A 98 -18.66 6.15 -6.85
C VAL A 98 -18.92 7.67 -6.83
N LEU A 99 -18.54 8.36 -5.76
CA LEU A 99 -18.69 9.82 -5.66
C LEU A 99 -17.87 10.57 -6.71
N LEU A 100 -16.68 10.08 -7.11
CA LEU A 100 -15.93 10.66 -8.24
C LEU A 100 -16.71 10.57 -9.55
N ILE A 101 -17.36 9.42 -9.81
CA ILE A 101 -18.20 9.24 -11.00
C ILE A 101 -19.40 10.18 -10.93
N VAL A 102 -20.08 10.25 -9.78
CA VAL A 102 -21.22 11.14 -9.57
C VAL A 102 -20.81 12.61 -9.75
N LEU A 103 -19.65 13.01 -9.22
CA LEU A 103 -19.13 14.36 -9.38
C LEU A 103 -18.93 14.71 -10.86
N ASP A 104 -18.32 13.81 -11.64
CA ASP A 104 -18.18 13.99 -13.09
C ASP A 104 -19.53 14.14 -13.80
N LEU A 105 -20.50 13.28 -13.48
CA LEU A 105 -21.82 13.28 -14.10
C LEU A 105 -22.62 14.55 -13.77
N VAL A 106 -22.66 14.95 -12.49
CA VAL A 106 -23.39 16.14 -12.02
C VAL A 106 -22.78 17.42 -12.59
N THR A 107 -21.45 17.49 -12.64
CA THR A 107 -20.77 18.66 -13.21
C THR A 107 -20.76 18.65 -14.73
N SER A 108 -21.21 17.56 -15.36
CA SER A 108 -21.10 17.33 -16.81
C SER A 108 -19.66 17.47 -17.33
N GLY A 109 -18.66 17.17 -16.49
CA GLY A 109 -17.25 17.40 -16.81
C GLY A 109 -16.90 18.89 -16.93
N LYS A 110 -17.60 19.78 -16.23
CA LYS A 110 -17.23 21.19 -16.11
C LYS A 110 -16.34 21.38 -14.90
N GLY A 111 -15.20 22.03 -15.12
CA GLY A 111 -14.32 22.47 -14.05
C GLY A 111 -14.90 23.59 -13.19
N GLY A 112 -14.04 24.15 -12.33
CA GLY A 112 -14.38 25.27 -11.45
C GLY A 112 -14.05 25.00 -9.99
N ILE A 113 -14.15 26.03 -9.16
CA ILE A 113 -13.73 25.95 -7.76
C ILE A 113 -14.60 24.97 -6.93
N GLY A 114 -15.91 24.93 -7.17
CA GLY A 114 -16.83 24.02 -6.49
C GLY A 114 -16.51 22.54 -6.75
N PRO A 115 -16.47 22.10 -8.03
CA PRO A 115 -16.04 20.74 -8.38
C PRO A 115 -14.65 20.38 -7.85
N TYR A 116 -13.72 21.34 -7.85
CA TYR A 116 -12.37 21.12 -7.32
C TYR A 116 -12.35 20.90 -5.81
N ILE A 117 -13.11 21.69 -5.04
CA ILE A 117 -13.25 21.50 -3.58
C ILE A 117 -13.89 20.14 -3.29
N ALA A 118 -14.92 19.75 -4.05
CA ALA A 118 -15.56 18.44 -3.90
C ALA A 118 -14.58 17.30 -4.20
N LEU A 119 -13.76 17.42 -5.26
CA LEU A 119 -12.70 16.48 -5.58
C LEU A 119 -11.71 16.35 -4.41
N CYS A 120 -11.21 17.46 -3.87
CA CYS A 120 -10.32 17.46 -2.72
C CYS A 120 -10.95 16.79 -1.48
N ALA A 121 -12.23 17.03 -1.21
CA ALA A 121 -12.93 16.38 -0.10
C ALA A 121 -13.01 14.85 -0.27
N ILE A 122 -13.31 14.38 -1.50
CA ILE A 122 -13.29 12.95 -1.82
C ILE A 122 -11.87 12.37 -1.66
N VAL A 123 -10.85 13.10 -2.07
CA VAL A 123 -9.44 12.69 -1.89
C VAL A 123 -9.04 12.59 -0.41
N GLY A 124 -9.49 13.53 0.43
CA GLY A 124 -9.30 13.42 1.88
C GLY A 124 -9.92 12.13 2.44
N SER A 125 -11.12 11.76 1.96
CA SER A 125 -11.77 10.50 2.37
C SER A 125 -11.03 9.24 1.91
N PHE A 126 -10.34 9.28 0.76
CA PHE A 126 -9.44 8.20 0.35
C PHE A 126 -8.25 8.05 1.30
N GLY A 127 -7.66 9.15 1.77
CA GLY A 127 -6.59 9.11 2.78
C GLY A 127 -7.06 8.45 4.09
N VAL A 128 -8.27 8.77 4.54
CA VAL A 128 -8.88 8.10 5.71
C VAL A 128 -9.11 6.61 5.43
N ALA A 129 -9.65 6.25 4.26
CA ALA A 129 -9.90 4.87 3.87
C ALA A 129 -8.60 4.03 3.86
N ASP A 130 -7.53 4.59 3.30
CA ASP A 130 -6.21 3.97 3.23
C ASP A 130 -5.64 3.67 4.61
N ALA A 131 -5.67 4.64 5.52
CA ALA A 131 -5.20 4.43 6.88
C ALA A 131 -6.00 3.34 7.63
N PHE A 132 -7.31 3.25 7.37
CA PHE A 132 -8.15 2.20 7.93
C PHE A 132 -7.74 0.81 7.40
N VAL A 133 -7.64 0.68 6.08
CA VAL A 133 -7.34 -0.59 5.40
C VAL A 133 -5.90 -1.02 5.61
N GLN A 134 -4.91 -0.20 5.27
CA GLN A 134 -3.51 -0.60 5.39
C GLN A 134 -3.15 -0.91 6.83
N GLY A 135 -3.50 -0.03 7.78
CA GLY A 135 -3.23 -0.28 9.19
C GLY A 135 -3.95 -1.53 9.72
N GLY A 136 -5.22 -1.72 9.36
CA GLY A 136 -6.02 -2.87 9.80
C GLY A 136 -5.53 -4.18 9.19
N MET A 137 -5.39 -4.24 7.87
CA MET A 137 -4.89 -5.43 7.16
C MET A 137 -3.48 -5.79 7.57
N VAL A 138 -2.52 -4.86 7.56
CA VAL A 138 -1.13 -5.17 7.93
C VAL A 138 -1.05 -5.64 9.39
N GLY A 139 -1.79 -5.00 10.30
CA GLY A 139 -1.87 -5.44 11.70
C GLY A 139 -2.46 -6.86 11.86
N ASP A 140 -3.55 -7.16 11.16
CA ASP A 140 -4.18 -8.50 11.20
C ASP A 140 -3.37 -9.57 10.46
N LEU A 141 -2.60 -9.21 9.44
CA LEU A 141 -1.75 -10.16 8.73
C LEU A 141 -0.44 -10.42 9.48
N ALA A 142 0.04 -9.46 10.29
CA ALA A 142 1.24 -9.60 11.11
C ALA A 142 1.14 -10.69 12.19
N LEU A 143 -0.08 -11.01 12.64
CA LEU A 143 -0.37 -12.12 13.57
C LEU A 143 -0.49 -13.50 12.88
N MET A 144 -0.40 -13.53 11.54
CA MET A 144 -0.51 -14.75 10.73
C MET A 144 0.85 -15.18 10.16
N CYS A 145 0.85 -15.96 9.08
CA CYS A 145 2.06 -16.35 8.39
C CYS A 145 2.62 -15.19 7.50
N PRO A 146 3.96 -15.02 7.41
CA PRO A 146 4.58 -13.96 6.61
C PRO A 146 4.19 -13.95 5.13
N GLU A 147 3.79 -15.08 4.57
CA GLU A 147 3.35 -15.17 3.18
C GLU A 147 2.07 -14.37 2.94
N PHE A 148 1.20 -14.19 3.94
CA PHE A 148 -0.02 -13.41 3.79
C PHE A 148 0.27 -11.92 3.69
N ILE A 149 1.12 -11.39 4.57
CA ILE A 149 1.52 -9.98 4.50
C ILE A 149 2.31 -9.71 3.21
N GLN A 150 3.16 -10.65 2.78
CA GLN A 150 3.86 -10.54 1.50
C GLN A 150 2.88 -10.53 0.32
N SER A 151 1.86 -11.40 0.33
CA SER A 151 0.85 -11.46 -0.71
C SER A 151 0.01 -10.17 -0.79
N PHE A 152 -0.37 -9.62 0.36
CA PHE A 152 -1.02 -8.31 0.45
C PHE A 152 -0.12 -7.18 -0.10
N MET A 153 1.15 -7.17 0.29
CA MET A 153 2.14 -6.22 -0.24
C MET A 153 2.35 -6.36 -1.75
N ALA A 154 2.33 -7.58 -2.29
CA ALA A 154 2.41 -7.81 -3.73
C ALA A 154 1.16 -7.30 -4.46
N GLY A 155 -0.03 -7.46 -3.85
CA GLY A 155 -1.27 -6.86 -4.35
C GLY A 155 -1.19 -5.33 -4.46
N LEU A 156 -0.67 -4.67 -3.42
CA LEU A 156 -0.40 -3.23 -3.40
C LEU A 156 0.43 -2.79 -4.62
N ALA A 157 1.55 -3.47 -4.92
CA ALA A 157 2.36 -3.16 -6.10
C ALA A 157 1.68 -3.49 -7.43
N ALA A 158 0.92 -4.59 -7.46
CA ALA A 158 0.19 -4.99 -8.65
C ALA A 158 -0.82 -3.93 -9.07
N SER A 159 -1.39 -3.18 -8.12
CA SER A 159 -2.25 -2.04 -8.44
C SER A 159 -1.53 -0.99 -9.28
N GLY A 160 -0.28 -0.63 -8.94
CA GLY A 160 0.52 0.33 -9.69
C GLY A 160 0.89 -0.17 -11.09
N ALA A 161 1.28 -1.44 -11.19
CA ALA A 161 1.59 -2.06 -12.48
C ALA A 161 0.35 -2.14 -13.39
N LEU A 162 -0.80 -2.49 -12.81
CA LEU A 162 -2.09 -2.54 -13.50
C LEU A 162 -2.48 -1.15 -14.02
N THR A 163 -2.40 -0.11 -13.18
CA THR A 163 -2.75 1.25 -13.60
C THR A 163 -1.77 1.80 -14.63
N SER A 164 -0.47 1.51 -14.52
CA SER A 164 0.52 1.85 -15.55
C SER A 164 0.23 1.17 -16.89
N GLY A 165 -0.10 -0.12 -16.89
CA GLY A 165 -0.47 -0.85 -18.11
C GLY A 165 -1.73 -0.27 -18.74
N LEU A 166 -2.77 -0.03 -17.93
CA LEU A 166 -4.01 0.58 -18.38
C LEU A 166 -3.78 2.00 -18.91
N ARG A 167 -2.85 2.77 -18.32
CA ARG A 167 -2.46 4.10 -18.83
C ARG A 167 -1.82 4.05 -20.21
N LEU A 168 -0.90 3.12 -20.43
CA LEU A 168 -0.26 2.94 -21.72
C LEU A 168 -1.29 2.54 -22.79
N ILE A 169 -2.19 1.61 -22.45
CA ILE A 169 -3.27 1.15 -23.34
C ILE A 169 -4.25 2.29 -23.63
N THR A 170 -4.71 3.02 -22.61
CA THR A 170 -5.67 4.11 -22.78
C THR A 170 -5.09 5.25 -23.58
N LYS A 171 -3.82 5.60 -23.38
CA LYS A 171 -3.14 6.57 -24.24
C LYS A 171 -3.13 6.08 -25.70
N ALA A 172 -2.70 4.84 -25.95
CA ALA A 172 -2.67 4.29 -27.31
C ALA A 172 -4.06 4.18 -27.96
N ALA A 173 -5.11 3.89 -27.18
CA ALA A 173 -6.45 3.62 -27.69
C ALA A 173 -7.34 4.87 -27.83
N PHE A 174 -7.11 5.92 -27.04
CA PHE A 174 -8.00 7.09 -26.94
C PHE A 174 -7.39 8.42 -27.37
N GLU A 175 -6.12 8.45 -27.83
CA GLU A 175 -5.46 9.68 -28.30
C GLU A 175 -6.26 10.39 -29.41
N ASP A 176 -6.97 9.63 -30.26
CA ASP A 176 -7.68 10.14 -31.44
C ASP A 176 -9.22 10.29 -31.27
N PHE A 177 -9.80 10.01 -30.09
CA PHE A 177 -11.25 10.01 -29.90
C PHE A 177 -11.81 11.31 -29.30
N HIS A 178 -12.86 11.88 -29.90
CA HIS A 178 -13.60 13.02 -29.33
C HIS A 178 -14.26 12.63 -27.99
N ASN A 179 -13.95 13.36 -26.91
CA ASN A 179 -14.31 13.01 -25.51
C ASN A 179 -13.77 11.64 -25.02
N GLY A 180 -12.74 11.08 -25.67
CA GLY A 180 -12.12 9.81 -25.29
C GLY A 180 -11.61 9.81 -23.85
N LEU A 181 -10.98 10.92 -23.43
CA LEU A 181 -10.40 11.04 -22.09
C LEU A 181 -11.44 10.96 -20.97
N ARG A 182 -12.59 11.64 -21.10
CA ARG A 182 -13.66 11.59 -20.11
C ARG A 182 -14.30 10.20 -20.01
N LYS A 183 -14.59 9.57 -21.16
CA LYS A 183 -15.15 8.20 -21.19
C LYS A 183 -14.17 7.19 -20.59
N GLY A 184 -12.88 7.32 -20.92
CA GLY A 184 -11.79 6.54 -20.33
C GLY A 184 -11.74 6.69 -18.81
N THR A 185 -11.80 7.92 -18.31
CA THR A 185 -11.85 8.22 -16.87
C THR A 185 -13.04 7.55 -16.17
N ILE A 186 -14.26 7.71 -16.70
CA ILE A 186 -15.47 7.12 -16.08
C ILE A 186 -15.37 5.59 -16.06
N LEU A 187 -14.95 4.97 -17.16
CA LEU A 187 -14.75 3.53 -17.23
C LEU A 187 -13.73 3.06 -16.20
N PHE A 188 -12.63 3.80 -16.06
CA PHE A 188 -11.56 3.46 -15.15
C PHE A 188 -12.01 3.54 -13.68
N LEU A 189 -12.68 4.63 -13.30
CA LEU A 189 -13.27 4.79 -11.97
C LEU A 189 -14.33 3.72 -11.67
N ALA A 190 -15.12 3.30 -12.67
CA ALA A 190 -16.10 2.24 -12.51
C ALA A 190 -15.45 0.88 -12.26
N ILE A 191 -14.35 0.57 -12.96
CA ILE A 191 -13.54 -0.63 -12.73
C ILE A 191 -12.97 -0.59 -11.31
N SER A 192 -12.37 0.53 -10.89
CA SER A 192 -11.84 0.69 -9.53
C SER A 192 -12.93 0.47 -8.48
N ALA A 193 -14.11 1.09 -8.64
CA ALA A 193 -15.23 0.92 -7.72
C ALA A 193 -15.70 -0.54 -7.64
N ALA A 194 -15.76 -1.26 -8.77
CA ALA A 194 -16.10 -2.68 -8.77
C ALA A 194 -15.09 -3.54 -7.99
N PHE A 195 -13.79 -3.23 -8.13
CA PHE A 195 -12.73 -3.87 -7.34
C PHE A 195 -12.88 -3.59 -5.84
N GLU A 196 -13.19 -2.35 -5.42
CA GLU A 196 -13.41 -2.04 -4.01
C GLU A 196 -14.61 -2.76 -3.42
N PHE A 197 -15.70 -2.84 -4.18
CA PHE A 197 -16.87 -3.60 -3.77
C PHE A 197 -16.52 -5.09 -3.58
N LEU A 198 -15.74 -5.65 -4.51
CA LEU A 198 -15.21 -7.00 -4.37
C LEU A 198 -14.35 -7.14 -3.09
N CYS A 199 -13.50 -6.17 -2.77
CA CYS A 199 -12.71 -6.18 -1.53
C CYS A 199 -13.60 -6.18 -0.28
N VAL A 200 -14.68 -5.40 -0.24
CA VAL A 200 -15.67 -5.43 0.85
C VAL A 200 -16.26 -6.84 0.99
N VAL A 201 -16.71 -7.45 -0.11
CA VAL A 201 -17.31 -8.79 -0.11
C VAL A 201 -16.30 -9.85 0.33
N LEU A 202 -15.09 -9.84 -0.22
CA LEU A 202 -14.03 -10.79 0.10
C LEU A 202 -13.63 -10.70 1.57
N TYR A 203 -13.42 -9.50 2.11
CA TYR A 203 -13.06 -9.32 3.51
C TYR A 203 -14.22 -9.67 4.46
N ALA A 204 -15.45 -9.27 4.13
CA ALA A 204 -16.59 -9.48 5.02
C ALA A 204 -17.03 -10.95 5.08
N ILE A 205 -17.00 -11.65 3.94
CA ILE A 205 -17.63 -12.97 3.77
C ILE A 205 -16.61 -14.10 3.63
N VAL A 206 -15.60 -13.93 2.78
CA VAL A 206 -14.69 -15.03 2.40
C VAL A 206 -13.55 -15.17 3.40
N PHE A 207 -12.84 -14.08 3.68
CA PHE A 207 -11.64 -14.07 4.52
C PHE A 207 -11.85 -14.67 5.92
N PRO A 208 -12.93 -14.34 6.68
CA PRO A 208 -13.15 -14.90 8.01
C PRO A 208 -13.52 -16.38 7.99
N LYS A 209 -13.97 -16.90 6.84
CA LYS A 209 -14.36 -18.31 6.68
C LYS A 209 -13.18 -19.23 6.38
N VAL A 210 -12.02 -18.69 5.99
CA VAL A 210 -10.86 -19.51 5.64
C VAL A 210 -10.30 -20.22 6.89
N PRO A 211 -10.13 -21.56 6.88
CA PRO A 211 -9.69 -22.33 8.06
C PRO A 211 -8.40 -21.83 8.69
N LEU A 212 -7.37 -21.56 7.87
CA LEU A 212 -6.09 -21.06 8.36
C LEU A 212 -6.19 -19.66 9.00
N VAL A 213 -7.03 -18.78 8.45
CA VAL A 213 -7.31 -17.45 9.03
C VAL A 213 -8.01 -17.59 10.39
N LYS A 214 -9.01 -18.48 10.49
CA LYS A 214 -9.68 -18.78 11.77
C LYS A 214 -8.70 -19.28 12.82
N TYR A 215 -7.77 -20.16 12.42
CA TYR A 215 -6.74 -20.70 13.31
C TYR A 215 -5.88 -19.57 13.90
N TYR A 216 -5.32 -18.69 13.07
CA TYR A 216 -4.48 -17.59 13.55
C TYR A 216 -5.25 -16.59 14.40
N ARG A 217 -6.49 -16.27 14.05
CA ARG A 217 -7.35 -15.38 14.85
C ARG A 217 -7.72 -16.01 16.20
N LYS A 218 -7.97 -17.32 16.26
CA LYS A 218 -8.20 -18.04 17.52
C LYS A 218 -6.95 -18.05 18.40
N LYS A 219 -5.78 -18.30 17.79
CA LYS A 219 -4.48 -18.21 18.48
C LYS A 219 -4.24 -16.79 19.03
N ALA A 220 -4.51 -15.76 18.24
CA ALA A 220 -4.37 -14.38 18.67
C ALA A 220 -5.29 -14.03 19.85
N ALA A 221 -6.53 -14.52 19.84
CA ALA A 221 -7.45 -14.34 20.96
C ALA A 221 -6.95 -15.05 22.24
N SER A 222 -6.40 -16.26 22.15
CA SER A 222 -5.81 -16.94 23.31
C SER A 222 -4.55 -16.24 23.86
N GLU A 223 -3.85 -15.46 23.03
CA GLU A 223 -2.71 -14.63 23.43
C GLU A 223 -3.14 -13.23 23.95
N GLY A 224 -4.45 -13.00 24.15
CA GLY A 224 -4.99 -11.77 24.72
C GLY A 224 -5.37 -10.68 23.71
N SER A 225 -5.37 -10.97 22.40
CA SER A 225 -5.75 -9.99 21.37
C SER A 225 -7.27 -9.79 21.33
N LYS A 226 -7.71 -8.56 21.58
CA LYS A 226 -9.13 -8.16 21.49
C LYS A 226 -9.55 -7.73 20.09
N THR A 227 -8.61 -7.49 19.19
CA THR A 227 -8.89 -6.89 17.87
C THR A 227 -9.53 -7.87 16.88
N VAL A 228 -9.48 -9.17 17.19
CA VAL A 228 -9.97 -10.28 16.35
C VAL A 228 -11.34 -10.81 16.80
N SER A 229 -11.93 -10.24 17.86
CA SER A 229 -13.16 -10.75 18.47
C SER A 229 -14.36 -10.70 17.52
N SER A 230 -14.58 -9.57 16.86
CA SER A 230 -15.64 -9.42 15.85
C SER A 230 -15.45 -10.33 14.62
N ASP A 231 -14.19 -10.57 14.24
CA ASP A 231 -13.83 -11.46 13.13
C ASP A 231 -14.08 -12.94 13.45
N LEU A 232 -13.82 -13.36 14.69
CA LEU A 232 -14.16 -14.71 15.16
C LEU A 232 -15.68 -14.91 15.25
N ALA A 233 -16.42 -13.90 15.73
CA ALA A 233 -17.88 -13.93 15.75
C ALA A 233 -18.46 -14.08 14.34
N ALA A 234 -17.93 -13.34 13.36
CA ALA A 234 -18.34 -13.45 11.95
C ALA A 234 -17.99 -14.82 11.32
N ALA A 235 -17.00 -15.52 11.87
CA ALA A 235 -16.62 -16.87 11.48
C ALA A 235 -17.49 -17.96 12.14
N GLY A 236 -18.45 -17.58 13.00
CA GLY A 236 -19.31 -18.48 13.77
C GLY A 236 -18.67 -19.01 15.06
N ILE A 237 -17.58 -18.39 15.54
CA ILE A 237 -16.83 -18.84 16.71
C ILE A 237 -17.10 -17.88 17.88
N GLN A 238 -17.72 -18.38 18.94
CA GLN A 238 -17.83 -17.65 20.20
C GLN A 238 -16.60 -17.95 21.08
N ILE A 239 -15.97 -16.89 21.58
CA ILE A 239 -14.88 -17.01 22.54
C ILE A 239 -15.51 -17.35 23.90
N GLN A 240 -15.39 -18.61 24.34
CA GLN A 240 -15.67 -18.95 25.74
C GLN A 240 -14.57 -18.33 26.60
N SER A 241 -14.96 -17.41 27.48
CA SER A 241 -14.09 -16.67 28.42
C SER A 241 -13.55 -17.56 29.55
N ASN A 242 -12.99 -18.73 29.21
CA ASN A 242 -12.53 -19.71 30.19
C ASN A 242 -11.09 -20.19 29.94
N GLN A 243 -10.31 -19.45 29.15
CA GLN A 243 -8.90 -19.77 28.91
C GLN A 243 -8.04 -18.93 29.83
N GLN A 244 -7.22 -19.60 30.65
CA GLN A 244 -6.16 -19.00 31.46
C GLN A 244 -5.43 -17.95 30.62
N GLU A 245 -5.59 -16.68 30.99
CA GLU A 245 -4.70 -15.62 30.52
C GLU A 245 -3.29 -16.06 30.89
N ASP A 246 -2.51 -16.43 29.88
CA ASP A 246 -1.10 -16.66 30.06
C ASP A 246 -0.51 -15.30 30.41
N LYS A 247 -0.39 -15.03 31.73
CA LYS A 247 0.06 -13.76 32.34
C LYS A 247 1.55 -13.49 32.06
N THR A 248 2.01 -13.70 30.84
CA THR A 248 3.29 -13.15 30.40
C THR A 248 3.05 -11.67 30.13
N GLU A 249 3.90 -10.82 30.71
CA GLU A 249 3.85 -9.37 30.50
C GLU A 249 3.92 -9.03 29.01
N LEU A 250 2.88 -8.37 28.50
CA LEU A 250 2.87 -7.80 27.15
C LEU A 250 3.79 -6.59 27.10
N LEU A 251 4.57 -6.47 26.04
CA LEU A 251 5.41 -5.30 25.81
C LEU A 251 4.54 -4.05 25.61
N SER A 252 4.93 -2.97 26.27
CA SER A 252 4.36 -1.65 26.00
C SER A 252 4.72 -1.19 24.59
N LYS A 253 3.89 -0.33 23.99
CA LYS A 253 4.18 0.27 22.67
C LYS A 253 5.51 0.99 22.62
N LYS A 254 5.91 1.63 23.72
CA LYS A 254 7.20 2.31 23.83
C LYS A 254 8.36 1.32 23.74
N GLN A 255 8.26 0.16 24.39
CA GLN A 255 9.25 -0.91 24.27
C GLN A 255 9.26 -1.50 22.85
N LEU A 256 8.09 -1.79 22.26
CA LEU A 256 8.01 -2.28 20.88
C LEU A 256 8.65 -1.30 19.88
N PHE A 257 8.39 -0.01 20.06
CA PHE A 257 9.01 1.05 19.27
C PHE A 257 10.54 1.02 19.41
N GLN A 258 11.05 1.08 20.65
CA GLN A 258 12.49 1.09 20.93
C GLN A 258 13.20 -0.17 20.40
N MET A 259 12.57 -1.33 20.56
CA MET A 259 13.11 -2.61 20.11
C MET A 259 13.09 -2.78 18.59
N ASN A 260 12.34 -1.96 17.83
CA ASN A 260 12.18 -2.09 16.37
C ASN A 260 12.49 -0.79 15.62
N MET A 261 13.22 0.16 16.24
CA MET A 261 13.49 1.46 15.62
C MET A 261 14.12 1.35 14.24
N ASP A 262 15.07 0.45 14.04
CA ASP A 262 15.73 0.25 12.74
C ASP A 262 14.78 -0.25 11.64
N TYR A 263 13.82 -1.13 11.96
CA TYR A 263 12.78 -1.55 11.00
C TYR A 263 11.81 -0.40 10.70
N LEU A 264 11.37 0.33 11.74
CA LEU A 264 10.44 1.45 11.61
C LEU A 264 11.05 2.59 10.79
N PHE A 265 12.22 3.08 11.20
CA PHE A 265 12.97 4.09 10.45
C PHE A 265 13.44 3.56 9.10
N GLY A 266 13.76 2.27 8.99
CA GLY A 266 14.09 1.64 7.72
C GLY A 266 12.97 1.78 6.69
N VAL A 267 11.74 1.42 7.04
CA VAL A 267 10.57 1.60 6.15
C VAL A 267 10.32 3.07 5.86
N PHE A 268 10.39 3.95 6.87
CA PHE A 268 10.27 5.38 6.64
C PHE A 268 11.29 5.89 5.60
N LEU A 269 12.56 5.52 5.74
CA LEU A 269 13.63 5.91 4.83
C LEU A 269 13.49 5.31 3.43
N ILE A 270 13.00 4.06 3.31
CA ILE A 270 12.66 3.43 2.03
C ILE A 270 11.70 4.34 1.25
N TYR A 271 10.61 4.79 1.89
CA TYR A 271 9.58 5.58 1.23
C TYR A 271 9.95 7.05 1.09
N VAL A 272 10.71 7.64 2.02
CA VAL A 272 11.28 8.99 1.86
C VAL A 272 12.07 9.10 0.57
N LEU A 273 13.05 8.22 0.39
CA LEU A 273 13.89 8.23 -0.81
C LEU A 273 13.06 7.98 -2.07
N THR A 274 12.21 6.96 -2.03
CA THR A 274 11.47 6.54 -3.22
C THR A 274 10.52 7.63 -3.69
N LEU A 275 9.76 8.23 -2.77
CA LEU A 275 8.74 9.23 -3.09
C LEU A 275 9.33 10.63 -3.26
N SER A 276 10.59 10.85 -2.87
CA SER A 276 11.34 12.04 -3.28
C SER A 276 11.78 12.01 -4.74
N ILE A 277 11.68 10.87 -5.44
CA ILE A 277 12.10 10.72 -6.84
C ILE A 277 10.91 10.32 -7.72
N PHE A 278 10.13 9.34 -7.27
CA PHE A 278 8.98 8.81 -7.98
C PHE A 278 7.66 9.40 -7.44
N PRO A 279 6.71 9.84 -8.29
CA PRO A 279 6.81 9.95 -9.74
C PRO A 279 7.24 11.35 -10.24
N GLY A 280 7.29 12.37 -9.36
CA GLY A 280 7.40 13.78 -9.73
C GLY A 280 8.64 14.10 -10.56
N PHE A 281 9.84 13.84 -10.01
CA PHE A 281 11.09 14.02 -10.75
C PHE A 281 11.12 13.25 -12.08
N LEU A 282 10.62 12.01 -12.12
CA LEU A 282 10.60 11.21 -13.36
C LEU A 282 9.68 11.82 -14.44
N TYR A 283 8.60 12.45 -14.02
CA TYR A 283 7.62 13.06 -14.91
C TYR A 283 8.06 14.41 -15.46
N GLU A 284 8.72 15.23 -14.64
CA GLU A 284 8.95 16.64 -14.94
C GLU A 284 10.42 17.02 -15.15
N ASN A 285 11.38 16.29 -14.57
CA ASN A 285 12.77 16.74 -14.46
C ASN A 285 13.77 15.92 -15.29
N THR A 286 13.29 15.05 -16.17
CA THR A 286 14.19 14.18 -16.96
C THR A 286 14.66 14.82 -18.28
N GLY A 287 14.07 15.93 -18.73
CA GLY A 287 14.49 16.65 -19.96
C GLY A 287 13.82 16.18 -21.25
N LYS A 288 14.46 16.41 -22.41
CA LYS A 288 13.95 16.05 -23.74
C LYS A 288 14.40 14.64 -24.16
N HIS A 289 13.45 13.84 -24.64
CA HIS A 289 13.66 12.43 -24.96
C HIS A 289 13.08 12.02 -26.31
N GLN A 290 13.61 10.94 -26.89
CA GLN A 290 13.16 10.36 -28.16
C GLN A 290 11.74 9.81 -28.04
N LEU A 291 11.40 9.28 -26.86
CA LEU A 291 10.07 8.77 -26.53
C LEU A 291 9.03 9.89 -26.28
N GLY A 292 9.42 11.17 -26.29
CA GLY A 292 8.51 12.30 -26.10
C GLY A 292 7.60 12.14 -24.87
N SER A 293 6.30 12.35 -25.06
CA SER A 293 5.28 12.22 -23.99
C SER A 293 5.07 10.79 -23.49
N TRP A 294 5.67 9.78 -24.12
CA TRP A 294 5.65 8.39 -23.64
C TRP A 294 6.72 8.10 -22.61
N TYR A 295 7.79 8.91 -22.57
CA TYR A 295 8.94 8.62 -21.72
C TYR A 295 8.61 8.56 -20.22
N PRO A 296 7.92 9.55 -19.62
CA PRO A 296 7.48 9.45 -18.23
C PRO A 296 6.61 8.22 -17.93
N LEU A 297 5.75 7.85 -18.88
CA LEU A 297 4.85 6.71 -18.72
C LEU A 297 5.62 5.40 -18.70
N VAL A 298 6.64 5.27 -19.55
CA VAL A 298 7.56 4.13 -19.55
C VAL A 298 8.32 4.08 -18.24
N LEU A 299 8.89 5.19 -17.76
CA LEU A 299 9.60 5.21 -16.47
C LEU A 299 8.70 4.76 -15.31
N ILE A 300 7.48 5.30 -15.24
CA ILE A 300 6.51 4.93 -14.20
C ILE A 300 6.12 3.46 -14.29
N ALA A 301 5.90 2.94 -15.51
CA ALA A 301 5.62 1.53 -15.73
C ALA A 301 6.78 0.63 -15.29
N MET A 302 8.02 1.01 -15.64
CA MET A 302 9.22 0.27 -15.25
C MET A 302 9.38 0.23 -13.72
N TYR A 303 9.21 1.37 -13.03
CA TYR A 303 9.21 1.39 -11.57
C TYR A 303 8.17 0.40 -10.99
N ASN A 304 6.91 0.49 -11.43
CA ASN A 304 5.83 -0.31 -10.87
C ASN A 304 5.99 -1.82 -11.13
N VAL A 305 6.46 -2.20 -12.33
CA VAL A 305 6.73 -3.60 -12.67
C VAL A 305 7.87 -4.14 -11.82
N TRP A 306 8.96 -3.40 -11.67
CA TRP A 306 10.09 -3.84 -10.87
C TRP A 306 9.82 -3.80 -9.36
N ASP A 307 8.96 -2.90 -8.86
CA ASP A 307 8.45 -2.94 -7.49
C ASP A 307 7.67 -4.23 -7.25
N LEU A 308 6.77 -4.60 -8.17
CA LEU A 308 6.02 -5.85 -8.10
C LEU A 308 6.95 -7.07 -8.09
N ILE A 309 7.93 -7.14 -9.01
CA ILE A 309 8.93 -8.21 -9.05
C ILE A 309 9.70 -8.26 -7.71
N GLY A 310 10.18 -7.11 -7.24
CA GLY A 310 10.92 -6.99 -5.98
C GLY A 310 10.18 -7.55 -4.78
N ARG A 311 8.85 -7.41 -4.72
CA ARG A 311 8.02 -7.95 -3.63
C ARG A 311 7.88 -9.47 -3.66
N TYR A 312 8.10 -10.12 -4.80
CA TYR A 312 8.09 -11.58 -4.92
C TYR A 312 9.46 -12.22 -4.67
N ILE A 313 10.57 -11.49 -4.86
CA ILE A 313 11.92 -12.02 -4.65
C ILE A 313 12.13 -12.66 -3.26
N PRO A 314 11.60 -12.12 -2.14
CA PRO A 314 11.75 -12.75 -0.83
C PRO A 314 11.10 -14.13 -0.68
N LEU A 315 10.31 -14.61 -1.67
CA LEU A 315 9.85 -16.01 -1.73
C LEU A 315 11.01 -16.97 -2.03
N ILE A 316 12.08 -16.47 -2.65
CA ILE A 316 13.30 -17.22 -2.93
C ILE A 316 14.22 -17.05 -1.72
N ASN A 317 14.32 -18.09 -0.89
CA ASN A 317 15.01 -18.01 0.41
C ASN A 317 16.46 -17.49 0.33
N CYS A 318 17.21 -17.80 -0.74
CA CYS A 318 18.59 -17.32 -0.89
C CYS A 318 18.71 -15.83 -1.23
N LEU A 319 17.64 -15.21 -1.74
CA LEU A 319 17.60 -13.78 -2.08
C LEU A 319 16.87 -12.95 -1.02
N LYS A 320 16.33 -13.62 0.02
CA LYS A 320 15.68 -12.95 1.13
C LYS A 320 16.72 -12.39 2.09
N LEU A 321 16.67 -11.07 2.30
CA LEU A 321 17.58 -10.40 3.21
C LEU A 321 17.06 -10.52 4.65
N GLU A 322 17.52 -11.54 5.37
CA GLU A 322 17.09 -11.80 6.76
C GLU A 322 17.97 -11.11 7.81
N SER A 323 19.19 -10.70 7.45
CA SER A 323 20.08 -9.99 8.37
C SER A 323 19.52 -8.61 8.69
N ARG A 324 19.14 -8.39 9.95
CA ARG A 324 18.62 -7.11 10.45
C ARG A 324 19.58 -5.93 10.17
N LYS A 325 20.88 -6.13 10.45
CA LYS A 325 21.92 -5.13 10.12
C LYS A 325 22.10 -4.96 8.62
N GLY A 326 22.13 -6.06 7.87
CA GLY A 326 22.26 -6.03 6.40
C GLY A 326 21.10 -5.28 5.74
N LEU A 327 19.88 -5.47 6.24
CA LEU A 327 18.68 -4.79 5.79
C LEU A 327 18.78 -3.28 6.01
N PHE A 328 19.16 -2.85 7.21
CA PHE A 328 19.31 -1.43 7.51
C PHE A 328 20.42 -0.78 6.66
N ILE A 329 21.56 -1.45 6.49
CA ILE A 329 22.65 -0.98 5.61
C ILE A 329 22.17 -0.87 4.16
N ALA A 330 21.47 -1.88 3.64
CA ALA A 330 20.93 -1.85 2.28
C ALA A 330 19.97 -0.67 2.07
N ILE A 331 19.12 -0.37 3.07
CA ILE A 331 18.23 0.80 3.04
C ILE A 331 19.03 2.11 2.97
N LEU A 332 20.06 2.27 3.81
CA LEU A 332 20.91 3.46 3.78
C LEU A 332 21.67 3.60 2.45
N CYS A 333 22.17 2.49 1.89
CA CYS A 333 22.85 2.49 0.60
C CYS A 333 21.94 2.96 -0.54
N ARG A 334 20.62 2.82 -0.44
CA ARG A 334 19.70 3.34 -1.47
C ARG A 334 19.79 4.86 -1.63
N PHE A 335 20.23 5.62 -0.62
CA PHE A 335 20.39 7.08 -0.75
C PHE A 335 21.46 7.48 -1.78
N LEU A 336 22.35 6.58 -2.18
CA LEU A 336 23.25 6.77 -3.32
C LEU A 336 22.49 6.92 -4.65
N LEU A 337 21.21 6.55 -4.70
CA LEU A 337 20.36 6.77 -5.87
C LEU A 337 20.09 8.26 -6.10
N ILE A 338 20.01 9.10 -5.06
CA ILE A 338 19.77 10.55 -5.23
C ILE A 338 20.83 11.18 -6.16
N PRO A 339 22.14 11.12 -5.84
CA PRO A 339 23.15 11.66 -6.74
C PRO A 339 23.17 10.92 -8.08
N ALA A 340 22.92 9.61 -8.12
CA ALA A 340 22.85 8.86 -9.39
C ALA A 340 21.76 9.42 -10.33
N PHE A 341 20.53 9.62 -9.84
CA PHE A 341 19.44 10.21 -10.61
C PHE A 341 19.75 11.64 -11.05
N TYR A 342 20.36 12.46 -10.18
CA TYR A 342 20.78 13.82 -10.52
C TYR A 342 21.79 13.83 -11.68
N PHE A 343 22.84 13.01 -11.61
CA PHE A 343 23.86 12.94 -12.66
C PHE A 343 23.28 12.33 -13.95
N THR A 344 22.44 11.30 -13.86
CA THR A 344 21.82 10.69 -15.04
C THR A 344 20.85 11.65 -15.74
N ALA A 345 20.10 12.49 -15.01
CA ALA A 345 19.25 13.49 -15.66
C ALA A 345 20.04 14.56 -16.44
N LYS A 346 21.27 14.87 -16.01
CA LYS A 346 22.10 15.88 -16.66
C LYS A 346 23.02 15.34 -17.76
N TYR A 347 23.51 14.11 -17.59
CA TYR A 347 24.58 13.55 -18.42
C TYR A 347 24.26 12.17 -18.99
N GLY A 348 23.24 11.49 -18.48
CA GLY A 348 22.89 10.12 -18.88
C GLY A 348 21.91 10.09 -20.06
N ASP A 349 21.90 8.96 -20.75
CA ASP A 349 20.88 8.67 -21.76
C ASP A 349 19.58 8.12 -21.12
N GLN A 350 18.56 7.94 -21.97
CA GLN A 350 17.26 7.40 -21.57
C GLN A 350 17.36 5.98 -20.99
N GLY A 351 18.31 5.17 -21.46
CA GLY A 351 18.50 3.80 -21.00
C GLY A 351 18.97 3.74 -19.55
N TRP A 352 19.92 4.60 -19.17
CA TRP A 352 20.40 4.71 -17.79
C TRP A 352 19.31 5.13 -16.81
N MET A 353 18.47 6.08 -17.21
CA MET A 353 17.35 6.53 -16.37
C MET A 353 16.31 5.42 -16.20
N ILE A 354 15.99 4.66 -17.27
CA ILE A 354 15.13 3.47 -17.19
C ILE A 354 15.73 2.43 -16.24
N PHE A 355 17.04 2.18 -16.33
CA PHE A 355 17.73 1.25 -15.44
C PHE A 355 17.67 1.68 -13.97
N LEU A 356 18.01 2.94 -13.66
CA LEU A 356 17.93 3.47 -12.30
C LEU A 356 16.50 3.42 -11.74
N THR A 357 15.51 3.74 -12.57
CA THR A 357 14.09 3.68 -12.21
C THR A 357 13.64 2.25 -11.91
N SER A 358 14.10 1.28 -12.71
CA SER A 358 13.86 -0.15 -12.50
C SER A 358 14.49 -0.61 -11.18
N PHE A 359 15.74 -0.23 -10.91
CA PHE A 359 16.42 -0.57 -9.67
C PHE A 359 15.78 0.10 -8.45
N LEU A 360 15.29 1.35 -8.59
CA LEU A 360 14.54 2.04 -7.55
C LEU A 360 13.28 1.26 -7.16
N GLY A 361 12.50 0.80 -8.14
CA GLY A 361 11.32 -0.04 -7.94
C GLY A 361 11.67 -1.37 -7.29
N PHE A 362 12.62 -2.10 -7.87
CA PHE A 362 13.09 -3.39 -7.35
C PHE A 362 13.50 -3.31 -5.87
N SER A 363 14.40 -2.36 -5.55
CA SER A 363 14.91 -2.18 -4.19
C SER A 363 13.82 -1.70 -3.22
N ASN A 364 12.85 -0.92 -3.69
CA ASN A 364 11.70 -0.50 -2.87
C ASN A 364 10.87 -1.72 -2.44
N GLY A 365 10.44 -2.53 -3.41
CA GLY A 365 9.56 -3.67 -3.16
C GLY A 365 10.24 -4.76 -2.33
N HIS A 366 11.49 -5.10 -2.68
CA HIS A 366 12.27 -6.14 -1.99
C HIS A 366 12.51 -5.81 -0.52
N LEU A 367 13.06 -4.63 -0.23
CA LEU A 367 13.37 -4.24 1.15
C LEU A 367 12.11 -4.02 1.97
N THR A 368 11.03 -3.47 1.38
CA THR A 368 9.73 -3.33 2.05
C THR A 368 9.25 -4.69 2.55
N VAL A 369 9.15 -5.70 1.68
CA VAL A 369 8.66 -7.02 2.07
C VAL A 369 9.59 -7.67 3.10
N CYS A 370 10.90 -7.50 2.99
CA CYS A 370 11.84 -8.01 3.99
C CYS A 370 11.56 -7.41 5.38
N VAL A 371 11.34 -6.10 5.49
CA VAL A 371 11.00 -5.47 6.77
C VAL A 371 9.66 -5.97 7.30
N PHE A 372 8.60 -5.90 6.50
CA PHE A 372 7.24 -6.24 6.95
C PHE A 372 7.07 -7.72 7.31
N THR A 373 7.86 -8.61 6.71
CA THR A 373 7.86 -10.04 7.06
C THR A 373 8.81 -10.41 8.20
N ALA A 374 9.83 -9.60 8.48
CA ALA A 374 10.81 -9.86 9.53
C ALA A 374 10.43 -9.24 10.87
N ALA A 375 9.98 -7.98 10.87
CA ALA A 375 9.77 -7.21 12.10
C ALA A 375 8.75 -7.85 13.08
N PRO A 376 7.59 -8.37 12.63
CA PRO A 376 6.63 -9.01 13.55
C PRO A 376 7.05 -10.39 14.07
N LYS A 377 8.13 -11.01 13.57
CA LYS A 377 8.51 -12.36 13.98
C LYS A 377 9.00 -12.38 15.43
N GLY A 378 8.55 -13.38 16.19
CA GLY A 378 8.99 -13.60 17.57
C GLY A 378 8.20 -12.82 18.64
N TYR A 379 7.23 -12.01 18.23
CA TYR A 379 6.31 -11.30 19.13
C TYR A 379 4.98 -12.05 19.32
N LYS A 380 4.24 -11.73 20.38
CA LYS A 380 2.87 -12.23 20.59
C LYS A 380 1.88 -11.53 19.67
N ALA A 381 0.72 -12.12 19.40
CA ALA A 381 -0.26 -11.58 18.46
C ALA A 381 -0.70 -10.12 18.74
N PRO A 382 -0.96 -9.68 20.00
CA PRO A 382 -1.26 -8.27 20.27
C PRO A 382 -0.11 -7.33 19.87
N GLU A 383 1.13 -7.74 20.14
CA GLU A 383 2.35 -6.99 19.82
C GLU A 383 2.62 -6.98 18.31
N GLN A 384 2.38 -8.10 17.63
CA GLN A 384 2.48 -8.21 16.17
C GLN A 384 1.50 -7.27 15.47
N ASN A 385 0.25 -7.21 15.95
CA ASN A 385 -0.75 -6.27 15.42
C ASN A 385 -0.33 -4.81 15.66
N ALA A 386 0.12 -4.49 16.88
CA ALA A 386 0.61 -3.16 17.21
C ALA A 386 1.82 -2.77 16.34
N LEU A 387 2.78 -3.67 16.15
CA LEU A 387 3.95 -3.44 15.31
C LEU A 387 3.57 -3.30 13.83
N GLY A 388 2.61 -4.08 13.33
CA GLY A 388 2.05 -3.90 11.99
C GLY A 388 1.48 -2.49 11.77
N ASN A 389 0.72 -1.97 12.73
CA ASN A 389 0.20 -0.61 12.67
C ASN A 389 1.32 0.46 12.75
N LEU A 390 2.34 0.26 13.59
CA LEU A 390 3.50 1.15 13.66
C LEU A 390 4.29 1.16 12.35
N LEU A 391 4.47 0.01 11.69
CA LEU A 391 5.12 -0.08 10.39
C LEU A 391 4.36 0.71 9.33
N VAL A 392 3.02 0.62 9.31
CA VAL A 392 2.18 1.42 8.38
C VAL A 392 2.26 2.92 8.71
N LEU A 393 2.28 3.30 9.99
CA LEU A 393 2.48 4.70 10.38
C LEU A 393 3.81 5.26 9.83
N PHE A 394 4.90 4.50 9.96
CA PHE A 394 6.21 4.90 9.45
C PHE A 394 6.27 4.87 7.91
N LEU A 395 5.57 3.93 7.28
CA LEU A 395 5.41 3.89 5.82
C LEU A 395 4.69 5.15 5.31
N LEU A 396 3.51 5.47 5.85
CA LEU A 396 2.74 6.64 5.43
C LEU A 396 3.45 7.96 5.78
N GLY A 397 4.11 8.02 6.94
CA GLY A 397 4.96 9.16 7.30
C GLY A 397 6.13 9.34 6.34
N GLY A 398 6.75 8.23 5.91
CA GLY A 398 7.84 8.25 4.93
C GLY A 398 7.37 8.69 3.55
N ILE A 399 6.18 8.25 3.12
CA ILE A 399 5.55 8.72 1.88
C ILE A 399 5.29 10.22 1.95
N PHE A 400 4.68 10.72 3.03
CA PHE A 400 4.40 12.15 3.19
C PHE A 400 5.67 13.01 3.16
N ALA A 401 6.72 12.59 3.88
CA ALA A 401 8.01 13.27 3.87
C ALA A 401 8.68 13.20 2.49
N GLY A 402 8.67 12.04 1.82
CA GLY A 402 9.21 11.86 0.48
C GLY A 402 8.55 12.76 -0.56
N VAL A 403 7.20 12.78 -0.60
CA VAL A 403 6.44 13.67 -1.48
C VAL A 403 6.74 15.15 -1.21
N SER A 404 6.99 15.53 0.05
CA SER A 404 7.38 16.90 0.39
C SER A 404 8.78 17.24 -0.13
N LEU A 405 9.71 16.28 -0.06
CA LEU A 405 11.09 16.43 -0.53
C LEU A 405 11.22 16.37 -2.06
N ASP A 406 10.26 15.76 -2.78
CA ASP A 406 10.20 15.75 -4.25
C ASP A 406 10.23 17.17 -4.83
N TRP A 407 9.63 18.14 -4.14
CA TRP A 407 9.67 19.56 -4.52
C TRP A 407 11.08 20.16 -4.52
N LEU A 408 12.06 19.56 -3.84
CA LEU A 408 13.43 20.07 -3.84
C LEU A 408 14.10 19.91 -5.22
N TRP A 409 13.69 18.94 -6.04
CA TRP A 409 14.20 18.76 -7.41
C TRP A 409 13.85 19.91 -8.36
N ILE A 410 12.85 20.70 -7.98
CA ILE A 410 12.38 21.86 -8.71
C ILE A 410 13.29 23.07 -8.43
N ILE A 411 13.90 23.13 -7.25
CA ILE A 411 14.71 24.27 -6.81
C ILE A 411 16.00 24.31 -7.66
N GLY A 412 16.21 25.41 -8.39
CA GLY A 412 17.39 25.62 -9.24
C GLY A 412 17.20 25.28 -10.72
N ASN A 413 16.07 24.67 -11.11
CA ASN A 413 15.67 24.51 -12.51
C ASN A 413 14.84 25.74 -12.92
N GLY A 414 15.52 26.79 -13.40
CA GLY A 414 15.00 28.16 -13.59
C GLY A 414 13.93 28.37 -14.68
N SER A 415 13.30 27.33 -15.21
CA SER A 415 12.18 27.48 -16.15
C SER A 415 11.31 26.22 -16.16
N PHE A 416 10.05 26.37 -15.76
CA PHE A 416 8.96 25.46 -16.13
C PHE A 416 8.28 25.98 -17.39
#